data_AF-A0A1Q9P228-F1
#
_entry.id   AF-A0A1Q9P228-F1
#
_cell.length_a   1.000
_cell.length_b   1.000
_cell.length_c   1.000
_cell.angle_alpha   90.00
_cell.angle_beta   90.00
_cell.angle_gamma   90.00
#
_symmetry.space_group_name_H-M   'P 1'
#
loop_
_entity.id
_entity.type
_entity.pdbx_description
1 polymer ?
#
loop_
_entity_poly.entity_id
_entity_poly.type
_entity_poly.pdbx_seq_one_letter_code
_entity_poly.pdbx_strand_id
1 'polypeptide(L)'
;MTREENVIAHWDFSESVGDELKDISTYGSHGKIFGAKWNKDQLGIRSLEFDGIDDYVEIDTSNMSLNPFKNISTGTLLVWFRVDSIPLEHGIMPIFYYGSKDKCDFFDAANNGLIIEVGHSPIGLGSKKLYYTVWANGCTLPSFCFDSTDPIKEKQWYHFVVVVGDNYNTGFLNGVEMVHRGYNFGTKTDSQFFARSISHEKLWIGKGFWDRKEMYLKGAVGEIRVYNKPLTQEEIMSLYNSTKLV
;
A
#
# COMPACT_ATOMS: atom_id res chain seq x y z
N MET A 1 -0.33 10.28 -26.42
CA MET A 1 -0.16 9.84 -25.02
C MET A 1 1.25 10.21 -24.60
N THR A 2 1.40 11.32 -23.88
CA THR A 2 2.68 11.72 -23.29
C THR A 2 3.03 10.75 -22.17
N ARG A 3 4.16 10.06 -22.31
CA ARG A 3 4.76 9.21 -21.27
C ARG A 3 4.96 10.06 -20.00
N GLU A 4 4.41 9.64 -18.87
CA GLU A 4 4.87 10.15 -17.57
C GLU A 4 6.18 9.43 -17.24
N GLU A 5 7.33 10.03 -17.58
CA GLU A 5 8.67 9.42 -17.44
C GLU A 5 9.01 8.96 -16.02
N ASN A 6 8.26 9.41 -15.02
CA ASN A 6 8.49 9.11 -13.60
C ASN A 6 7.56 8.03 -13.03
N VAL A 7 6.62 7.49 -13.82
CA VAL A 7 5.72 6.42 -13.38
C VAL A 7 6.40 5.07 -13.58
N ILE A 8 6.63 4.36 -12.48
CA ILE A 8 7.27 3.03 -12.51
C ILE A 8 6.27 1.88 -12.45
N ALA A 9 5.07 2.14 -11.96
CA ALA A 9 3.95 1.21 -11.96
C ALA A 9 2.64 1.98 -11.91
N HIS A 10 1.67 1.54 -12.69
CA HIS A 10 0.33 2.12 -12.72
C HIS A 10 -0.68 1.00 -12.99
N TRP A 11 -1.44 0.66 -11.96
CA TRP A 11 -2.58 -0.25 -12.07
C TRP A 11 -3.86 0.59 -11.96
N ASP A 12 -4.56 0.78 -13.08
CA ASP A 12 -5.77 1.64 -13.18
C ASP A 12 -7.09 0.86 -13.02
N PHE A 13 -6.99 -0.47 -12.87
CA PHE A 13 -8.10 -1.40 -12.64
C PHE A 13 -9.17 -1.36 -13.76
N SER A 14 -8.77 -1.02 -15.01
CA SER A 14 -9.69 -0.85 -16.14
C SER A 14 -10.13 -2.15 -16.83
N GLU A 15 -9.48 -3.29 -16.55
CA GLU A 15 -9.72 -4.56 -17.23
C GLU A 15 -11.12 -5.11 -16.98
N SER A 16 -11.65 -4.92 -15.76
CA SER A 16 -13.01 -5.30 -15.33
C SER A 16 -13.38 -6.80 -15.40
N VAL A 17 -12.51 -7.64 -15.97
CA VAL A 17 -12.67 -9.10 -16.12
C VAL A 17 -11.29 -9.78 -16.18
N GLY A 18 -11.28 -11.10 -15.97
CA GLY A 18 -10.05 -11.92 -16.02
C GLY A 18 -9.33 -11.98 -14.67
N ASP A 19 -8.17 -12.63 -14.67
CA ASP A 19 -7.34 -12.91 -13.49
C ASP A 19 -5.99 -12.18 -13.52
N GLU A 20 -5.87 -11.12 -14.34
CA GLU A 20 -4.67 -10.29 -14.47
C GLU A 20 -5.01 -8.82 -14.21
N LEU A 21 -4.23 -8.16 -13.36
CA LEU A 21 -4.24 -6.72 -13.11
C LEU A 21 -3.04 -6.11 -13.84
N LYS A 22 -3.27 -5.34 -14.91
CA LYS A 22 -2.17 -4.88 -15.76
C LYS A 22 -1.56 -3.59 -15.23
N ASP A 23 -0.24 -3.61 -15.08
CA ASP A 23 0.55 -2.39 -15.06
C ASP A 23 0.59 -1.75 -16.47
N ILE A 24 0.04 -0.55 -16.61
CA ILE A 24 0.04 0.23 -17.85
C ILE A 24 1.26 1.15 -17.98
N SER A 25 2.20 1.08 -17.04
CA SER A 25 3.51 1.74 -17.13
C SER A 25 4.41 1.05 -18.16
N THR A 26 5.60 1.62 -18.40
CA THR A 26 6.59 1.01 -19.28
C THR A 26 7.28 -0.22 -18.69
N TYR A 27 7.09 -0.51 -17.40
CA TYR A 27 7.79 -1.59 -16.70
C TYR A 27 7.01 -2.91 -16.71
N GLY A 28 5.70 -2.89 -16.94
CA GLY A 28 4.90 -4.09 -17.15
C GLY A 28 4.86 -5.03 -15.93
N SER A 29 4.82 -4.47 -14.72
CA SER A 29 4.68 -5.21 -13.47
C SER A 29 3.24 -5.74 -13.29
N HIS A 30 2.76 -6.57 -14.21
CA HIS A 30 1.40 -7.13 -14.13
C HIS A 30 1.24 -8.02 -12.88
N GLY A 31 0.05 -7.95 -12.28
CA GLY A 31 -0.33 -8.75 -11.13
C GLY A 31 -1.26 -9.89 -11.52
N LYS A 32 -1.12 -11.04 -10.87
CA LYS A 32 -2.07 -12.15 -10.96
C LYS A 32 -3.08 -12.06 -9.81
N ILE A 33 -4.35 -12.20 -10.13
CA ILE A 33 -5.47 -12.11 -9.18
C ILE A 33 -5.79 -13.50 -8.64
N PHE A 34 -5.92 -13.61 -7.32
CA PHE A 34 -6.32 -14.81 -6.60
C PHE A 34 -7.61 -14.50 -5.84
N GLY A 35 -8.74 -15.05 -6.28
CA GLY A 35 -10.04 -14.97 -5.61
C GLY A 35 -10.77 -13.62 -5.71
N ALA A 36 -10.03 -12.51 -5.60
CA ALA A 36 -10.57 -11.15 -5.65
C ALA A 36 -11.35 -10.90 -6.94
N LYS A 37 -12.42 -10.10 -6.83
CA LYS A 37 -13.39 -9.92 -7.92
C LYS A 37 -13.40 -8.50 -8.40
N TRP A 38 -13.43 -8.32 -9.71
CA TRP A 38 -13.68 -7.01 -10.31
C TRP A 38 -15.00 -6.44 -9.79
N ASN A 39 -14.90 -5.27 -9.17
CA ASN A 39 -16.06 -4.54 -8.73
C ASN A 39 -16.86 -4.08 -9.95
N LYS A 40 -18.16 -4.31 -9.92
CA LYS A 40 -19.13 -3.85 -10.93
C LYS A 40 -20.13 -2.88 -10.31
N ASP A 41 -19.74 -2.19 -9.24
CA ASP A 41 -20.67 -1.33 -8.52
C ASP A 41 -21.33 -0.29 -9.43
N GLN A 42 -22.52 0.13 -9.01
CA GLN A 42 -23.35 1.06 -9.77
C GLN A 42 -22.75 2.48 -9.84
N LEU A 43 -21.68 2.74 -9.08
CA LEU A 43 -20.94 4.00 -9.07
C LEU A 43 -19.84 4.02 -10.15
N GLY A 44 -19.56 2.88 -10.80
CA GLY A 44 -18.57 2.77 -11.87
C GLY A 44 -17.13 2.81 -11.35
N ILE A 45 -16.92 2.43 -10.08
CA ILE A 45 -15.61 2.46 -9.44
C ILE A 45 -14.78 1.26 -9.88
N ARG A 46 -13.73 1.52 -10.66
CA ARG A 46 -12.75 0.54 -11.11
C ARG A 46 -11.92 0.06 -9.92
N SER A 47 -12.18 -1.16 -9.48
CA SER A 47 -11.55 -1.75 -8.29
C SER A 47 -11.64 -3.27 -8.29
N LEU A 48 -10.85 -3.89 -7.40
CA LEU A 48 -11.02 -5.27 -6.98
C LEU A 48 -11.63 -5.29 -5.57
N GLU A 49 -12.60 -6.17 -5.36
CA GLU A 49 -13.20 -6.51 -4.08
C GLU A 49 -12.52 -7.75 -3.51
N PHE A 50 -12.20 -7.70 -2.22
CA PHE A 50 -11.47 -8.70 -1.44
C PHE A 50 -12.32 -9.14 -0.24
N ASP A 51 -12.47 -10.44 -0.03
CA ASP A 51 -13.42 -11.02 0.93
C ASP A 51 -12.92 -11.09 2.39
N GLY A 52 -11.62 -10.92 2.61
CA GLY A 52 -10.96 -11.01 3.91
C GLY A 52 -10.56 -12.42 4.33
N ILE A 53 -10.58 -13.41 3.43
CA ILE A 53 -10.27 -14.82 3.72
C ILE A 53 -8.98 -15.25 3.01
N ASP A 54 -8.97 -15.22 1.68
CA ASP A 54 -7.84 -15.68 0.87
C ASP A 54 -7.65 -14.90 -0.45
N ASP A 55 -8.38 -13.79 -0.61
CA ASP A 55 -8.30 -12.91 -1.78
C ASP A 55 -7.06 -12.01 -1.77
N TYR A 56 -6.30 -11.97 -2.87
CA TYR A 56 -5.17 -11.05 -3.06
C TYR A 56 -4.75 -10.91 -4.53
N VAL A 57 -3.93 -9.91 -4.82
CA VAL A 57 -3.17 -9.83 -6.09
C VAL A 57 -1.69 -10.04 -5.79
N GLU A 58 -1.01 -10.84 -6.61
CA GLU A 58 0.44 -11.03 -6.54
C GLU A 58 1.15 -10.48 -7.77
N ILE A 59 2.10 -9.59 -7.54
CA ILE A 59 3.08 -9.14 -8.51
C ILE A 59 4.39 -9.82 -8.13
N ASP A 60 4.91 -10.67 -9.01
CA ASP A 60 6.15 -11.40 -8.75
C ASP A 60 7.36 -10.50 -8.99
N THR A 61 8.03 -10.10 -7.90
CA THR A 61 9.21 -9.22 -7.96
C THR A 61 10.53 -9.98 -7.79
N SER A 62 10.47 -11.32 -7.74
CA SER A 62 11.62 -12.20 -7.52
C SER A 62 12.59 -12.27 -8.71
N ASN A 63 12.13 -11.98 -9.93
CA ASN A 63 13.00 -11.94 -11.11
C ASN A 63 13.82 -10.64 -11.15
N MET A 64 15.04 -10.72 -10.62
CA MET A 64 15.95 -9.63 -10.29
C MET A 64 16.49 -8.78 -11.46
N SER A 65 16.19 -9.09 -12.73
CA SER A 65 16.70 -8.30 -13.86
C SER A 65 15.88 -7.05 -14.17
N LEU A 66 14.62 -6.94 -13.68
CA LEU A 66 13.70 -5.87 -14.09
C LEU A 66 12.82 -5.30 -12.97
N ASN A 67 12.99 -5.72 -11.70
CA ASN A 67 12.19 -5.17 -10.59
C ASN A 67 12.42 -3.65 -10.47
N PRO A 68 11.45 -2.80 -10.85
CA PRO A 68 11.66 -1.35 -10.89
C PRO A 68 11.73 -0.75 -9.48
N PHE A 69 11.20 -1.43 -8.46
CA PHE A 69 11.07 -0.93 -7.10
C PHE A 69 12.37 -1.03 -6.31
N LYS A 70 13.23 -2.02 -6.61
CA LYS A 70 14.39 -2.42 -5.79
C LYS A 70 15.35 -1.28 -5.46
N ASN A 71 15.60 -0.36 -6.38
CA ASN A 71 16.61 0.69 -6.21
C ASN A 71 16.01 2.08 -5.95
N ILE A 72 14.71 2.15 -5.64
CA ILE A 72 14.02 3.43 -5.47
C ILE A 72 14.00 3.81 -3.99
N SER A 73 14.90 4.73 -3.64
CA SER A 73 15.05 5.27 -2.29
C SER A 73 14.07 6.38 -1.96
N THR A 74 13.61 7.11 -2.98
CA THR A 74 12.67 8.24 -2.86
C THR A 74 11.62 8.15 -3.95
N GLY A 75 10.42 8.63 -3.67
CA GLY A 75 9.30 8.44 -4.57
C GLY A 75 7.96 8.76 -3.96
N THR A 76 6.92 8.38 -4.68
CA THR A 76 5.52 8.53 -4.27
C THR A 76 4.78 7.23 -4.52
N LEU A 77 4.02 6.75 -3.54
CA LEU A 77 3.10 5.62 -3.65
C LEU A 77 1.68 6.11 -3.37
N LEU A 78 0.79 5.93 -4.34
CA LEU A 78 -0.63 6.28 -4.29
C LEU A 78 -1.45 5.01 -4.31
N VAL A 79 -2.48 4.95 -3.46
CA VAL A 79 -3.50 3.89 -3.49
C VAL A 79 -4.88 4.45 -3.15
N TRP A 80 -5.90 4.05 -3.92
CA TRP A 80 -7.28 4.15 -3.49
C TRP A 80 -7.71 2.87 -2.79
N PHE A 81 -8.32 3.00 -1.61
CA PHE A 81 -8.79 1.83 -0.87
C PHE A 81 -10.08 2.09 -0.11
N ARG A 82 -10.77 1.00 0.21
CA ARG A 82 -11.92 0.93 1.11
C ARG A 82 -11.74 -0.28 2.01
N VAL A 83 -11.97 -0.12 3.31
CA VAL A 83 -12.03 -1.24 4.26
C VAL A 83 -13.46 -1.44 4.70
N ASP A 84 -13.99 -2.66 4.62
CA ASP A 84 -15.40 -2.94 4.93
C ASP A 84 -15.61 -3.36 6.38
N SER A 85 -14.57 -3.87 7.04
CA SER A 85 -14.51 -4.06 8.48
C SER A 85 -13.08 -3.93 8.97
N ILE A 86 -12.87 -3.24 10.09
CA ILE A 86 -11.55 -3.13 10.72
C ILE A 86 -11.53 -4.05 11.96
N PRO A 87 -10.54 -4.96 12.10
CA PRO A 87 -10.48 -5.88 13.22
C PRO A 87 -10.25 -5.11 14.53
N LEU A 88 -11.09 -5.39 15.53
CA LEU A 88 -10.96 -4.78 16.86
C LEU A 88 -9.95 -5.53 17.75
N GLU A 89 -9.70 -6.80 17.43
CA GLU A 89 -8.81 -7.70 18.16
C GLU A 89 -7.92 -8.45 17.17
N HIS A 90 -6.64 -8.59 17.52
CA HIS A 90 -5.67 -9.46 16.88
C HIS A 90 -5.68 -9.42 15.34
N GLY A 91 -5.44 -8.24 14.76
CA GLY A 91 -5.37 -8.12 13.30
C GLY A 91 -5.16 -6.71 12.75
N ILE A 92 -4.98 -6.71 11.44
CA ILE A 92 -4.79 -5.58 10.53
C ILE A 92 -5.65 -5.80 9.27
N MET A 93 -5.85 -4.76 8.47
CA MET A 93 -6.35 -4.84 7.10
C MET A 93 -5.23 -4.44 6.14
N PRO A 94 -4.49 -5.40 5.55
CA PRO A 94 -3.36 -5.10 4.68
C PRO A 94 -3.85 -4.61 3.31
N ILE A 95 -3.42 -3.42 2.89
CA ILE A 95 -3.82 -2.82 1.60
C ILE A 95 -2.76 -3.11 0.55
N PHE A 96 -1.51 -2.83 0.88
CA PHE A 96 -0.36 -2.98 -0.01
C PHE A 96 0.82 -3.50 0.79
N TYR A 97 1.48 -4.54 0.28
CA TYR A 97 2.68 -5.13 0.88
C TYR A 97 3.77 -5.26 -0.17
N TYR A 98 5.02 -4.96 0.22
CA TYR A 98 6.19 -5.27 -0.57
C TYR A 98 7.32 -5.79 0.31
N GLY A 99 7.72 -7.05 0.14
CA GLY A 99 8.65 -7.67 1.08
C GLY A 99 8.94 -9.12 0.78
N SER A 100 9.17 -9.90 1.83
CA SER A 100 9.45 -11.33 1.72
C SER A 100 8.19 -12.12 1.40
N LYS A 101 8.37 -13.21 0.66
CA LYS A 101 7.31 -14.20 0.47
C LYS A 101 7.00 -14.94 1.77
N ASP A 102 8.00 -15.14 2.61
CA ASP A 102 7.87 -15.94 3.83
C ASP A 102 7.72 -15.04 5.06
N LYS A 103 6.85 -15.47 5.98
CA LYS A 103 6.63 -14.77 7.25
C LYS A 103 7.85 -14.88 8.16
N CYS A 104 8.07 -13.86 8.97
CA CYS A 104 9.00 -13.94 10.09
C CYS A 104 8.37 -14.67 11.28
N ASP A 105 9.18 -15.43 12.02
CA ASP A 105 8.83 -15.91 13.36
C ASP A 105 9.14 -14.83 14.41
N PHE A 106 8.41 -13.72 14.34
CA PHE A 106 8.57 -12.57 15.25
C PHE A 106 7.18 -12.04 15.65
N PHE A 107 7.03 -11.66 16.92
CA PHE A 107 5.77 -11.09 17.43
C PHE A 107 5.57 -9.69 16.86
N ASP A 108 4.33 -9.29 16.56
CA ASP A 108 3.95 -7.94 16.09
C ASP A 108 4.50 -7.48 14.73
N ALA A 109 5.61 -8.03 14.27
CA ALA A 109 6.30 -7.63 13.04
C ALA A 109 6.72 -8.85 12.23
N ALA A 110 5.73 -9.60 11.75
CA ALA A 110 5.97 -10.78 10.91
C ALA A 110 6.38 -10.43 9.46
N ASN A 111 6.99 -9.26 9.25
CA ASN A 111 7.25 -8.68 7.94
C ASN A 111 8.74 -8.38 7.72
N ASN A 112 9.22 -8.65 6.50
CA ASN A 112 10.53 -8.23 5.98
C ASN A 112 10.32 -7.26 4.80
N GLY A 113 9.59 -6.18 5.03
CA GLY A 113 9.02 -5.42 3.93
C GLY A 113 8.60 -4.00 4.25
N LEU A 114 7.68 -3.53 3.42
CA LEU A 114 6.91 -2.30 3.54
C LEU A 114 5.45 -2.73 3.51
N ILE A 115 4.63 -2.16 4.40
CA ILE A 115 3.18 -2.40 4.39
C ILE A 115 2.41 -1.10 4.58
N ILE A 116 1.28 -1.00 3.88
CA ILE A 116 0.20 -0.04 4.15
C ILE A 116 -0.97 -0.85 4.67
N GLU A 117 -1.49 -0.47 5.83
CA GLU A 117 -2.55 -1.23 6.51
C GLU A 117 -3.45 -0.33 7.36
N VAL A 118 -4.66 -0.82 7.66
CA VAL A 118 -5.58 -0.18 8.60
C VAL A 118 -5.83 -1.06 9.80
N GLY A 119 -5.77 -0.45 10.99
CA GLY A 119 -5.93 -1.12 12.26
C GLY A 119 -4.69 -1.86 12.71
N HIS A 120 -4.56 -2.04 14.03
CA HIS A 120 -3.35 -2.58 14.64
C HIS A 120 -3.62 -3.05 16.10
N SER A 121 -4.42 -4.09 16.27
CA SER A 121 -4.79 -4.60 17.60
C SER A 121 -4.00 -5.87 17.95
N PRO A 122 -3.44 -6.05 19.18
CA PRO A 122 -3.70 -5.28 20.40
C PRO A 122 -2.67 -4.17 20.73
N ILE A 123 -1.60 -4.02 19.96
CA ILE A 123 -0.54 -3.04 20.29
C ILE A 123 -1.01 -1.58 20.12
N GLY A 124 -2.13 -1.37 19.42
CA GLY A 124 -3.07 -0.27 19.60
C GLY A 124 -4.50 -0.82 19.66
N LEU A 125 -4.93 -1.32 20.83
CA LEU A 125 -6.27 -1.89 21.06
C LEU A 125 -7.38 -1.07 20.36
N GLY A 126 -8.08 -1.70 19.41
CA GLY A 126 -9.17 -1.07 18.66
C GLY A 126 -8.75 0.08 17.74
N SER A 127 -7.46 0.24 17.44
CA SER A 127 -6.97 1.24 16.49
C SER A 127 -7.65 1.04 15.14
N LYS A 128 -8.14 2.13 14.58
CA LYS A 128 -8.68 2.21 13.21
C LYS A 128 -7.84 3.14 12.33
N LYS A 129 -6.60 3.42 12.75
CA LYS A 129 -5.70 4.31 12.01
C LYS A 129 -5.13 3.60 10.79
N LEU A 130 -4.70 4.40 9.83
CA LEU A 130 -3.94 3.99 8.66
C LEU A 130 -2.45 4.09 8.97
N TYR A 131 -1.68 3.06 8.63
CA TYR A 131 -0.26 2.95 8.90
C TYR A 131 0.54 2.81 7.61
N TYR A 132 1.73 3.39 7.60
CA TYR A 132 2.81 3.09 6.65
C TYR A 132 4.03 2.65 7.44
N THR A 133 4.44 1.39 7.27
CA THR A 133 5.46 0.75 8.09
C THR A 133 6.52 0.09 7.22
N VAL A 134 7.79 0.24 7.60
CA VAL A 134 8.95 -0.33 6.89
C VAL A 134 9.85 -1.09 7.86
N TRP A 135 10.35 -2.24 7.41
CA TRP A 135 11.32 -3.10 8.08
C TRP A 135 12.62 -3.17 7.29
N ALA A 136 13.58 -2.32 7.67
CA ALA A 136 14.87 -2.20 7.01
C ALA A 136 15.93 -3.19 7.49
N ASN A 137 15.68 -3.86 8.61
CA ASN A 137 16.67 -4.67 9.33
C ASN A 137 16.22 -6.15 9.48
N GLY A 138 15.26 -6.58 8.65
CA GLY A 138 14.72 -7.93 8.65
C GLY A 138 13.69 -8.17 9.74
N CYS A 139 13.68 -9.39 10.29
CA CYS A 139 12.70 -9.87 11.28
C CYS A 139 12.93 -9.24 12.65
N THR A 140 12.76 -7.92 12.74
CA THR A 140 12.91 -7.08 13.93
C THR A 140 11.70 -6.17 14.09
N LEU A 141 11.71 -5.31 15.11
CA LEU A 141 10.79 -4.17 15.14
C LEU A 141 10.92 -3.29 13.88
N PRO A 142 9.86 -2.56 13.49
CA PRO A 142 9.92 -1.64 12.37
C PRO A 142 11.06 -0.63 12.52
N SER A 143 11.72 -0.32 11.40
CA SER A 143 12.70 0.76 11.33
C SER A 143 12.05 2.12 11.13
N PHE A 144 10.81 2.13 10.63
CA PHE A 144 10.03 3.32 10.40
C PHE A 144 8.54 2.99 10.40
N CYS A 145 7.74 3.84 11.04
CA CYS A 145 6.30 3.69 11.08
C CYS A 145 5.65 5.03 11.41
N PHE A 146 4.74 5.49 10.56
CA PHE A 146 3.82 6.56 10.91
C PHE A 146 2.37 6.12 10.75
N ASP A 147 1.48 6.82 11.45
CA ASP A 147 0.04 6.61 11.40
C ASP A 147 -0.75 7.89 11.15
N SER A 148 -2.01 7.70 10.74
CA SER A 148 -2.99 8.77 10.65
C SER A 148 -3.43 9.29 12.01
N THR A 149 -3.62 10.60 12.10
CA THR A 149 -4.22 11.22 13.29
C THR A 149 -5.64 10.71 13.50
N ASP A 150 -6.44 10.79 12.44
CA ASP A 150 -7.84 10.40 12.45
C ASP A 150 -8.02 8.93 12.06
N PRO A 151 -9.01 8.23 12.64
CA PRO A 151 -9.35 6.88 12.25
C PRO A 151 -9.99 6.83 10.86
N ILE A 152 -9.69 5.75 10.13
CA ILE A 152 -10.37 5.37 8.90
C ILE A 152 -11.77 4.85 9.25
N LYS A 153 -12.76 5.31 8.48
CA LYS A 153 -14.14 4.85 8.58
C LYS A 153 -14.36 3.69 7.62
N GLU A 154 -15.02 2.65 8.11
CA GLU A 154 -15.40 1.51 7.28
C GLU A 154 -16.34 1.94 6.15
N LYS A 155 -16.26 1.24 5.02
CA LYS A 155 -17.08 1.42 3.81
C LYS A 155 -16.98 2.81 3.17
N GLN A 156 -15.87 3.52 3.42
CA GLN A 156 -15.55 4.78 2.77
C GLN A 156 -14.29 4.63 1.92
N TRP A 157 -14.31 5.21 0.72
CA TRP A 157 -13.14 5.30 -0.14
C TRP A 157 -12.19 6.37 0.35
N TYR A 158 -10.91 6.03 0.39
CA TYR A 158 -9.81 6.92 0.74
C TYR A 158 -8.76 6.90 -0.35
N HIS A 159 -8.24 8.08 -0.67
CA HIS A 159 -7.05 8.26 -1.48
C HIS A 159 -5.88 8.51 -0.56
N PHE A 160 -4.99 7.54 -0.42
CA PHE A 160 -3.79 7.67 0.39
C PHE A 160 -2.54 7.76 -0.47
N VAL A 161 -1.69 8.71 -0.13
CA VAL A 161 -0.42 8.92 -0.81
C VAL A 161 0.70 9.03 0.21
N VAL A 162 1.76 8.24 0.03
CA VAL A 162 3.02 8.38 0.76
C VAL A 162 4.04 9.03 -0.16
N VAL A 163 4.71 10.07 0.33
CA VAL A 163 5.82 10.74 -0.36
C VAL A 163 7.06 10.63 0.50
N VAL A 164 8.15 10.14 -0.09
CA VAL A 164 9.45 10.03 0.57
C VAL A 164 10.49 10.74 -0.27
N GLY A 165 11.10 11.79 0.29
CA GLY A 165 12.27 12.48 -0.29
C GLY A 165 13.56 12.14 0.46
N ASP A 166 14.65 12.80 0.12
CA ASP A 166 15.99 12.41 0.63
C ASP A 166 16.15 12.56 2.15
N ASN A 167 15.47 13.54 2.74
CA ASN A 167 15.54 13.87 4.16
C ASN A 167 14.17 14.22 4.75
N TYR A 168 13.10 13.74 4.11
CA TYR A 168 11.75 13.93 4.59
C TYR A 168 10.81 12.82 4.14
N ASN A 169 9.72 12.66 4.87
CA ASN A 169 8.59 11.86 4.46
C ASN A 169 7.27 12.57 4.80
N THR A 170 6.24 12.29 4.02
CA THR A 170 4.89 12.75 4.31
C THR A 170 3.81 11.82 3.79
N GLY A 171 2.61 11.96 4.35
CA GLY A 171 1.41 11.23 3.96
C GLY A 171 0.30 12.22 3.63
N PHE A 172 -0.50 11.91 2.63
CA PHE A 172 -1.70 12.66 2.25
C PHE A 172 -2.91 11.75 2.29
N LEU A 173 -4.02 12.27 2.82
CA LEU A 173 -5.30 11.58 2.81
C LEU A 173 -6.32 12.46 2.09
N ASN A 174 -6.97 11.91 1.05
CA ASN A 174 -7.94 12.61 0.22
C ASN A 174 -7.40 13.93 -0.35
N GLY A 175 -6.13 13.91 -0.77
CA GLY A 175 -5.44 15.04 -1.37
C GLY A 175 -4.90 16.06 -0.36
N VAL A 176 -5.10 15.88 0.95
CA VAL A 176 -4.64 16.82 1.99
C VAL A 176 -3.49 16.23 2.78
N GLU A 177 -2.43 17.00 3.00
CA GLU A 177 -1.29 16.57 3.82
C GLU A 177 -1.70 16.29 5.27
N MET A 178 -1.24 15.14 5.79
CA MET A 178 -1.45 14.72 7.18
C MET A 178 -0.41 15.34 8.11
N VAL A 179 -0.49 16.63 8.41
CA VAL A 179 0.57 17.36 9.15
C VAL A 179 0.78 16.94 10.62
N HIS A 180 -0.14 16.14 11.19
CA HIS A 180 -0.13 15.68 12.59
C HIS A 180 0.02 14.15 12.74
N ARG A 181 0.75 13.50 11.82
CA ARG A 181 1.06 12.05 11.88
C ARG A 181 1.71 11.66 13.21
N GLY A 182 1.28 10.53 13.76
CA GLY A 182 2.00 9.85 14.84
C GLY A 182 3.19 9.09 14.25
N TYR A 183 4.39 9.24 14.82
CA TYR A 183 5.53 8.39 14.46
C TYR A 183 5.72 7.37 15.57
N ASN A 184 5.39 6.11 15.30
CA ASN A 184 5.64 5.00 16.21
C ASN A 184 7.12 4.60 16.17
N PHE A 185 7.75 4.76 15.00
CA PHE A 185 9.18 4.53 14.77
C PHE A 185 9.73 5.56 13.77
N GLY A 186 10.95 6.04 14.02
CA GLY A 186 11.58 7.09 13.22
C GLY A 186 10.92 8.46 13.38
N THR A 187 11.10 9.32 12.37
CA THR A 187 10.80 10.75 12.41
C THR A 187 10.43 11.27 11.02
N LYS A 188 9.93 12.50 10.95
CA LYS A 188 9.61 13.18 9.68
C LYS A 188 10.80 13.39 8.75
N THR A 189 12.04 13.21 9.24
CA THR A 189 13.27 13.38 8.45
C THR A 189 13.83 12.07 7.90
N ASP A 190 13.26 10.93 8.29
CA ASP A 190 13.68 9.63 7.77
C ASP A 190 13.25 9.44 6.32
N SER A 191 14.10 8.77 5.54
CA SER A 191 13.86 8.43 4.13
C SER A 191 13.83 6.91 3.98
N GLN A 192 12.64 6.31 4.13
CA GLN A 192 12.45 4.86 4.02
C GLN A 192 11.32 4.55 3.03
N PHE A 193 11.71 4.15 1.82
CA PHE A 193 10.84 3.73 0.73
C PHE A 193 11.21 2.31 0.26
N PHE A 194 10.90 1.94 -0.99
CA PHE A 194 11.08 0.57 -1.51
C PHE A 194 12.49 0.02 -1.34
N ALA A 195 13.54 0.79 -1.67
CA ALA A 195 14.93 0.34 -1.58
C ALA A 195 15.38 -0.05 -0.17
N ARG A 196 14.60 0.30 0.86
CA ARG A 196 14.93 -0.03 2.24
C ARG A 196 14.33 -1.36 2.72
N SER A 197 13.30 -1.89 2.04
CA SER A 197 12.80 -3.24 2.28
C SER A 197 13.83 -4.29 1.85
N ILE A 198 14.18 -5.28 2.67
CA ILE A 198 15.37 -6.11 2.39
C ILE A 198 15.13 -7.30 1.44
N SER A 199 13.89 -7.83 1.37
CA SER A 199 13.63 -9.07 0.64
C SER A 199 13.32 -8.82 -0.84
N HIS A 200 12.49 -7.81 -1.13
CA HIS A 200 12.06 -7.46 -2.49
C HIS A 200 11.44 -8.63 -3.30
N GLU A 201 10.91 -9.66 -2.64
CA GLU A 201 10.52 -10.93 -3.28
C GLU A 201 9.10 -10.91 -3.84
N LYS A 202 8.18 -10.25 -3.13
CA LYS A 202 6.77 -10.17 -3.49
C LYS A 202 6.21 -8.78 -3.26
N LEU A 203 5.35 -8.34 -4.17
CA LEU A 203 4.40 -7.27 -3.94
C LEU A 203 3.00 -7.89 -3.93
N TRP A 204 2.26 -7.65 -2.86
CA TRP A 204 0.88 -8.08 -2.72
C TRP A 204 -0.07 -6.89 -2.55
N ILE A 205 -1.26 -7.02 -3.11
CA ILE A 205 -2.39 -6.14 -2.86
C ILE A 205 -3.44 -6.95 -2.12
N GLY A 206 -3.91 -6.46 -0.98
CA GLY A 206 -4.90 -7.14 -0.15
C GLY A 206 -4.37 -8.27 0.74
N LYS A 207 -3.05 -8.50 0.78
CA LYS A 207 -2.41 -9.52 1.63
C LYS A 207 -1.17 -8.97 2.33
N GLY A 208 -0.92 -9.42 3.56
CA GLY A 208 0.28 -9.13 4.33
C GLY A 208 0.43 -10.09 5.50
N PHE A 209 1.39 -9.83 6.40
CA PHE A 209 1.54 -10.61 7.63
C PHE A 209 1.32 -9.78 8.88
N TRP A 210 0.78 -10.42 9.90
CA TRP A 210 0.70 -9.89 11.26
C TRP A 210 0.74 -11.04 12.27
N ASP A 211 1.50 -10.87 13.36
CA ASP A 211 1.71 -11.89 14.42
C ASP A 211 1.80 -13.35 13.91
N ARG A 212 2.73 -13.59 12.98
CA ARG A 212 3.05 -14.91 12.39
C ARG A 212 1.90 -15.54 11.58
N LYS A 213 0.93 -14.76 11.16
CA LYS A 213 -0.21 -15.17 10.33
C LYS A 213 -0.30 -14.34 9.07
N GLU A 214 -0.82 -14.96 8.02
CA GLU A 214 -1.30 -14.23 6.85
C GLU A 214 -2.57 -13.48 7.22
N MET A 215 -2.67 -12.26 6.71
CA MET A 215 -3.83 -11.40 6.85
C MET A 215 -4.32 -11.01 5.47
N TYR A 216 -5.62 -10.84 5.34
CA TYR A 216 -6.29 -10.56 4.08
C TYR A 216 -7.23 -9.38 4.24
N LEU A 217 -7.27 -8.53 3.22
CA LEU A 217 -8.13 -7.37 3.17
C LEU A 217 -9.58 -7.82 3.04
N LYS A 218 -10.45 -7.26 3.87
CA LYS A 218 -11.89 -7.22 3.63
C LYS A 218 -12.28 -5.83 3.17
N GLY A 219 -12.52 -5.65 1.87
CA GLY A 219 -12.81 -4.35 1.28
C GLY A 219 -12.41 -4.29 -0.18
N ALA A 220 -12.02 -3.09 -0.65
CA ALA A 220 -11.70 -2.87 -2.04
C ALA A 220 -10.42 -2.06 -2.23
N VAL A 221 -9.70 -2.32 -3.32
CA VAL A 221 -8.57 -1.52 -3.77
C VAL A 221 -8.82 -1.13 -5.22
N GLY A 222 -8.58 0.15 -5.52
CA GLY A 222 -8.55 0.69 -6.86
C GLY A 222 -7.29 1.53 -7.05
N GLU A 223 -7.01 1.90 -8.29
CA GLU A 223 -5.99 2.89 -8.70
C GLU A 223 -4.73 2.91 -7.81
N ILE A 224 -3.68 2.23 -8.26
CA ILE A 224 -2.37 2.30 -7.62
C ILE A 224 -1.38 2.93 -8.59
N ARG A 225 -0.64 3.92 -8.12
CA ARG A 225 0.47 4.52 -8.87
C ARG A 225 1.71 4.59 -8.03
N VAL A 226 2.84 4.32 -8.68
CA VAL A 226 4.15 4.47 -8.08
C VAL A 226 4.99 5.38 -8.96
N TYR A 227 5.59 6.39 -8.32
CA TYR A 227 6.49 7.33 -8.94
C TYR A 227 7.90 7.19 -8.34
N ASN A 228 8.93 7.26 -9.18
CA ASN A 228 10.33 7.38 -8.74
C ASN A 228 10.73 8.83 -8.37
N LYS A 229 9.73 9.68 -8.13
CA LYS A 229 9.89 11.09 -7.77
C LYS A 229 8.96 11.42 -6.59
N PRO A 230 9.42 12.21 -5.60
CA PRO A 230 8.54 12.82 -4.62
C PRO A 230 7.62 13.85 -5.31
N LEU A 231 6.29 13.66 -5.20
CA LEU A 231 5.31 14.59 -5.76
C LEU A 231 4.97 15.72 -4.78
N THR A 232 4.58 16.88 -5.31
CA THR A 232 4.14 18.03 -4.52
C THR A 232 2.68 17.92 -4.08
N GLN A 233 2.27 18.75 -3.12
CA GLN A 233 0.87 18.88 -2.67
C GLN A 233 -0.07 19.22 -3.84
N GLU A 234 0.34 20.07 -4.78
CA GLU A 234 -0.46 20.43 -5.95
C GLU A 234 -0.60 19.25 -6.92
N GLU A 235 0.49 18.53 -7.20
CA GLU A 235 0.48 17.31 -8.04
C GLU A 235 -0.46 16.26 -7.42
N ILE A 236 -0.39 16.06 -6.11
CA ILE A 236 -1.22 15.09 -5.37
C ILE A 236 -2.70 15.52 -5.35
N MET A 237 -2.98 16.81 -5.17
CA MET A 237 -4.36 17.32 -5.24
C MET A 237 -4.94 17.15 -6.66
N SER A 238 -4.12 17.33 -7.70
CA SER A 238 -4.52 17.07 -9.08
C SER A 238 -4.82 15.59 -9.33
N LEU A 239 -3.97 14.69 -8.82
CA LEU A 239 -4.19 13.24 -8.87
C LEU A 239 -5.49 12.87 -8.14
N TYR A 240 -5.69 13.37 -6.92
CA TYR A 240 -6.91 13.13 -6.16
C TYR A 240 -8.16 13.54 -6.95
N ASN A 241 -8.18 14.74 -7.54
CA ASN A 241 -9.34 15.23 -8.30
C ASN A 241 -9.57 14.49 -9.62
N SER A 242 -8.51 14.05 -10.30
CA SER A 242 -8.60 13.36 -11.59
C SER A 242 -8.93 11.87 -11.47
N THR A 243 -8.55 11.24 -10.35
CA THR A 243 -8.83 9.83 -10.04
C THR A 243 -10.00 9.67 -9.07
N LYS A 244 -10.61 10.78 -8.64
CA LYS A 244 -11.74 10.75 -7.72
C LYS A 244 -12.83 9.85 -8.26
N LEU A 245 -13.16 8.86 -7.44
CA LEU A 245 -14.28 7.97 -7.64
C LEU A 245 -15.57 8.78 -7.41
N VAL A 246 -16.39 8.94 -8.45
CA VAL A 246 -17.63 9.74 -8.44
C VAL A 246 -18.69 9.07 -7.59
#